data_AF-A0A1I5HEC3-F1
#
_entry.id   AF-A0A1I5HEC3-F1
#
_cell.length_a   1.000
_cell.length_b   1.000
_cell.length_c   1.000
_cell.angle_alpha   90.00
_cell.angle_beta   90.00
_cell.angle_gamma   90.00
#
_symmetry.space_group_name_H-M   'P 1'
#
loop_
_entity.id
_entity.type
_entity.pdbx_description
1 polymer ?
#
loop_
_entity_poly.entity_id
_entity_poly.type
_entity_poly.pdbx_seq_one_letter_code
_entity_poly.pdbx_strand_id
1 'polypeptide(L)'
;MTTKLFISALFVLVLAACNSKRVQMKPQPETPKALEDKSSYEFISKGRGYSDMVDDLYKELVSKDTRLQELDVRMDELNSSESDSTESFDKFDRKVRSYFSAVDMNIAAIKDSLLRERMKLLIVSNQTKYKAQIAGHKELLNTIERNKAVMADLYVVLKIVRTLPLIEKYQKDNLPSTKSIEGFIKQQDRAGSLLDTLVNK
;
A
#
# COMPACT_ATOMS: atom_id res chain seq x y z
N MET A 1 -72.48 -8.17 51.53
CA MET A 1 -71.53 -7.20 52.13
C MET A 1 -70.61 -6.70 51.03
N THR A 2 -70.70 -5.38 50.79
CA THR A 2 -69.75 -4.44 50.15
C THR A 2 -68.41 -5.01 49.67
N THR A 3 -67.92 -4.77 48.44
CA THR A 3 -67.60 -3.45 47.87
C THR A 3 -67.40 -3.44 46.33
N LYS A 4 -68.03 -2.45 45.68
CA LYS A 4 -67.56 -1.49 44.64
C LYS A 4 -66.71 -2.02 43.45
N LEU A 5 -67.22 -2.02 42.21
CA LEU A 5 -67.28 -0.89 41.24
C LEU A 5 -65.96 -0.11 41.12
N PHE A 6 -65.29 -0.19 39.96
CA PHE A 6 -64.76 0.96 39.21
C PHE A 6 -64.05 0.56 37.90
N ILE A 7 -64.49 1.17 36.78
CA ILE A 7 -63.70 1.66 35.63
C ILE A 7 -63.19 0.55 34.67
N SER A 8 -63.79 0.23 33.51
CA SER A 8 -64.47 1.05 32.48
C SER A 8 -63.72 2.33 32.08
N ALA A 9 -62.45 2.21 31.70
CA ALA A 9 -61.75 3.19 30.87
C ALA A 9 -60.44 2.61 30.31
N LEU A 10 -60.51 1.61 29.42
CA LEU A 10 -59.33 1.22 28.64
C LEU A 10 -59.73 0.69 27.27
N PHE A 11 -60.47 1.51 26.51
CA PHE A 11 -60.85 1.16 25.14
C PHE A 11 -60.94 2.37 24.20
N VAL A 12 -60.03 3.35 24.31
CA VAL A 12 -59.92 4.45 23.31
C VAL A 12 -58.48 4.95 23.17
N LEU A 13 -57.50 4.07 22.96
CA LEU A 13 -56.13 4.54 22.65
C LEU A 13 -55.37 3.57 21.73
N VAL A 14 -55.93 3.26 20.55
CA VAL A 14 -55.21 2.48 19.51
C VAL A 14 -55.21 3.17 18.13
N LEU A 15 -55.70 4.41 18.00
CA LEU A 15 -55.77 5.09 16.68
C LEU A 15 -54.76 6.23 16.47
N ALA A 16 -53.64 6.23 17.18
CA ALA A 16 -52.54 7.16 16.94
C ALA A 16 -51.23 6.43 16.62
N ALA A 17 -51.25 5.48 15.68
CA ALA A 17 -50.02 4.99 15.06
C ALA A 17 -49.64 5.93 13.91
N CYS A 18 -48.67 6.79 14.21
CA CYS A 18 -48.07 7.76 13.30
C CYS A 18 -47.74 7.17 11.93
N ASN A 19 -48.28 7.82 10.90
CA ASN A 19 -47.85 7.73 9.52
C ASN A 19 -46.50 8.47 9.37
N SER A 20 -45.40 7.85 9.82
CA SER A 20 -44.06 8.33 9.46
C SER A 20 -43.67 7.68 8.14
N LYS A 21 -43.66 8.47 7.06
CA LYS A 21 -42.90 8.13 5.86
C LYS A 21 -41.45 7.92 6.30
N ARG A 22 -41.03 6.66 6.48
CA ARG A 22 -39.61 6.33 6.53
C ARG A 22 -39.05 6.77 5.19
N VAL A 23 -38.37 7.91 5.18
CA VAL A 23 -37.37 8.20 4.17
C VAL A 23 -36.38 7.04 4.30
N GLN A 24 -36.47 6.07 3.40
CA GLN A 24 -35.37 5.17 3.17
C GLN A 24 -34.23 6.07 2.74
N MET A 25 -33.37 6.42 3.69
CA MET A 25 -32.07 6.99 3.43
C MET A 25 -31.38 5.93 2.58
N LYS A 26 -31.39 6.12 1.25
CA LYS A 26 -30.55 5.34 0.35
C LYS A 26 -29.15 5.41 0.95
N PRO A 27 -28.40 4.30 1.01
CA PRO A 27 -27.01 4.35 1.44
C PRO A 27 -26.34 5.46 0.65
N GLN A 28 -25.86 6.50 1.34
CA GLN A 28 -24.99 7.47 0.67
C GLN A 28 -23.85 6.65 0.09
N PRO A 29 -23.45 6.88 -1.17
CA PRO A 29 -22.24 6.27 -1.67
C PRO A 29 -21.12 6.69 -0.70
N GLU A 30 -20.58 5.74 0.05
CA GLU A 30 -19.48 6.01 0.98
C GLU A 30 -18.29 6.46 0.13
N THR A 31 -18.05 7.77 0.07
CA THR A 31 -16.80 8.31 -0.43
C THR A 31 -15.68 7.71 0.44
N PRO A 32 -14.63 7.13 -0.16
CA PRO A 32 -13.48 6.66 0.61
C PRO A 32 -12.95 7.79 1.50
N LYS A 33 -12.58 7.49 2.75
CA LYS A 33 -12.13 8.50 3.72
C LYS A 33 -10.89 9.25 3.25
N ALA A 34 -10.07 8.60 2.44
CA ALA A 34 -8.91 9.16 1.76
C ALA A 34 -9.28 10.29 0.78
N LEU A 35 -10.49 10.29 0.24
CA LEU A 35 -11.00 11.28 -0.72
C LEU A 35 -11.95 12.30 -0.09
N GLU A 36 -12.22 12.19 1.21
CA GLU A 36 -12.99 13.20 1.94
C GLU A 36 -12.14 14.47 2.13
N ASP A 37 -12.71 15.64 1.81
CA ASP A 37 -12.11 16.94 2.09
C ASP A 37 -12.02 17.16 3.61
N LYS A 38 -10.95 16.67 4.23
CA LYS A 38 -10.59 17.06 5.59
C LYS A 38 -10.04 18.48 5.54
N SER A 39 -10.58 19.37 6.37
CA SER A 39 -10.09 20.74 6.51
C SER A 39 -8.61 20.74 6.95
N SER A 40 -7.71 20.76 5.96
CA SER A 40 -6.32 21.24 5.87
C SER A 40 -5.32 21.13 7.04
N TYR A 41 -5.60 20.55 8.21
CA TYR A 41 -4.65 20.58 9.34
C TYR A 41 -4.54 19.31 10.21
N GLU A 42 -5.25 18.21 9.93
CA GLU A 42 -5.23 17.03 10.82
C GLU A 42 -4.54 15.77 10.26
N PHE A 43 -3.98 15.78 9.06
CA PHE A 43 -3.24 14.62 8.53
C PHE A 43 -1.75 14.59 8.94
N ILE A 44 -1.41 15.17 10.09
CA ILE A 44 -0.11 14.96 10.75
C ILE A 44 -0.32 14.02 11.93
N SER A 45 -0.37 12.72 11.65
CA SER A 45 -0.16 11.70 12.69
C SER A 45 0.96 10.74 12.29
N LYS A 46 2.17 11.18 12.65
CA LYS A 46 3.22 10.39 13.31
C LYS A 46 3.44 8.95 12.80
N GLY A 47 4.45 8.83 11.93
CA GLY A 47 5.45 7.78 12.06
C GLY A 47 5.15 6.44 11.39
N ARG A 48 5.28 6.39 10.05
CA ARG A 48 5.92 5.32 9.24
C ARG A 48 5.54 5.52 7.77
N GLY A 49 6.49 5.96 6.96
CA GLY A 49 6.36 6.06 5.51
C GLY A 49 5.50 7.22 5.02
N TYR A 50 5.94 7.85 3.94
CA TYR A 50 5.06 8.66 3.09
C TYR A 50 4.03 7.69 2.48
N SER A 51 2.74 7.79 2.87
CA SER A 51 1.68 7.07 2.15
C SER A 51 1.10 8.00 1.09
N ASP A 52 1.03 7.51 -0.14
CA ASP A 52 0.34 8.20 -1.22
C ASP A 52 -1.16 7.85 -1.23
N MET A 53 -1.92 8.50 -2.12
CA MET A 53 -3.36 8.29 -2.21
C MET A 53 -3.75 6.86 -2.61
N VAL A 54 -2.92 6.19 -3.41
CA VAL A 54 -3.17 4.80 -3.81
C VAL A 54 -3.03 3.89 -2.59
N ASP A 55 -2.02 4.12 -1.76
CA ASP A 55 -1.82 3.37 -0.51
C ASP A 55 -2.96 3.58 0.48
N ASP A 56 -3.45 4.81 0.64
CA ASP A 56 -4.53 5.11 1.58
C ASP A 56 -5.86 4.49 1.14
N LEU A 57 -6.19 4.59 -0.16
CA LEU A 57 -7.34 3.92 -0.74
C LEU A 57 -7.23 2.39 -0.64
N TYR A 58 -6.04 1.84 -0.86
CA TYR A 58 -5.83 0.40 -0.76
C TYR A 58 -5.95 -0.09 0.69
N LYS A 59 -5.44 0.64 1.69
CA LYS A 59 -5.62 0.31 3.12
C LYS A 59 -7.09 0.27 3.52
N GLU A 60 -7.91 1.19 3.01
CA GLU A 60 -9.35 1.14 3.23
C GLU A 60 -9.97 -0.14 2.64
N LEU A 61 -9.55 -0.56 1.45
CA LEU A 61 -9.99 -1.82 0.84
C LEU A 61 -9.54 -3.04 1.66
N VAL A 62 -8.28 -3.07 2.09
CA VAL A 62 -7.75 -4.13 2.97
C VAL A 62 -8.58 -4.22 4.25
N SER A 63 -8.96 -3.10 4.88
CA SER A 63 -9.77 -3.12 6.10
C SER A 63 -11.15 -3.78 5.94
N LYS A 64 -11.64 -3.92 4.70
CA LYS A 64 -12.97 -4.45 4.35
C LYS A 64 -12.93 -5.83 3.64
N ASP A 65 -11.77 -6.25 3.13
CA ASP A 65 -11.62 -7.50 2.35
C ASP A 65 -10.64 -8.47 3.01
N THR A 66 -11.16 -9.59 3.52
CA THR A 66 -10.37 -10.62 4.21
C THR A 66 -9.28 -11.24 3.34
N ARG A 67 -9.47 -11.33 2.02
CA ARG A 67 -8.45 -11.89 1.12
C ARG A 67 -7.28 -10.92 0.94
N LEU A 68 -7.56 -9.62 0.91
CA LEU A 68 -6.51 -8.60 0.89
C LEU A 68 -5.76 -8.57 2.23
N GLN A 69 -6.45 -8.72 3.36
CA GLN A 69 -5.82 -8.86 4.68
C GLN A 69 -4.89 -10.08 4.74
N GLU A 70 -5.38 -11.24 4.28
CA GLU A 70 -4.59 -12.45 4.25
C GLU A 70 -3.35 -12.31 3.35
N LEU A 71 -3.49 -11.65 2.20
CA LEU A 71 -2.36 -11.37 1.31
C LEU A 71 -1.31 -10.49 2.01
N ASP A 72 -1.72 -9.39 2.64
CA ASP A 72 -0.80 -8.48 3.32
C ASP A 72 -0.03 -9.20 4.44
N VAL A 73 -0.72 -10.04 5.23
CA VAL A 73 -0.07 -10.87 6.27
C VAL A 73 0.96 -11.83 5.65
N ARG A 74 0.59 -12.54 4.57
CA ARG A 74 1.50 -13.46 3.89
C ARG A 74 2.72 -12.75 3.31
N MET A 75 2.56 -11.53 2.79
CA MET A 75 3.67 -10.72 2.28
C MET A 75 4.64 -10.33 3.41
N ASP A 76 4.11 -9.95 4.58
CA ASP A 76 4.93 -9.64 5.76
C ASP A 76 5.64 -10.88 6.33
N GLU A 77 4.97 -12.03 6.37
CA GLU A 77 5.56 -13.31 6.78
C GLU A 77 6.69 -13.75 5.85
N LEU A 78 6.51 -13.63 4.53
CA LEU A 78 7.56 -13.95 3.56
C LEU A 78 8.79 -13.04 3.73
N ASN A 79 8.56 -11.73 3.88
CA ASN A 79 9.65 -10.77 4.06
C ASN A 79 10.41 -10.99 5.38
N SER A 80 9.72 -11.36 6.45
CA SER A 80 10.34 -11.58 7.77
C SER A 80 11.04 -12.94 7.89
N SER A 81 10.61 -13.96 7.13
CA SER A 81 11.19 -15.32 7.16
C SER A 81 12.33 -15.55 6.15
N GLU A 82 12.61 -14.58 5.28
CA GLU A 82 13.68 -14.66 4.28
C GLU A 82 15.05 -14.93 4.94
N SER A 83 15.40 -14.10 5.95
CA SER A 83 16.68 -14.21 6.65
C SER A 83 16.86 -15.58 7.27
N ASP A 84 15.83 -16.12 7.93
CA ASP A 84 15.90 -17.44 8.57
C ASP A 84 16.14 -18.57 7.55
N SER A 85 15.55 -18.42 6.36
CA SER A 85 15.64 -19.41 5.28
C SER A 85 17.02 -19.44 4.61
N THR A 86 17.71 -18.30 4.55
CA THR A 86 19.02 -18.16 3.86
C THR A 86 20.22 -18.18 4.82
N GLU A 87 19.98 -18.00 6.13
CA GLU A 87 21.03 -17.74 7.13
C GLU A 87 22.12 -18.81 7.18
N SER A 88 21.74 -20.09 7.14
CA SER A 88 22.67 -21.21 7.24
C SER A 88 23.71 -21.18 6.13
N PHE A 89 23.25 -21.00 4.88
CA PHE A 89 24.14 -20.94 3.74
C PHE A 89 24.97 -19.66 3.75
N ASP A 90 24.39 -18.52 4.12
CA ASP A 90 25.13 -17.25 4.21
C ASP A 90 26.24 -17.29 5.26
N LYS A 91 25.97 -17.90 6.42
CA LYS A 91 26.98 -18.16 7.46
C LYS A 91 28.09 -19.06 6.95
N PHE A 92 27.74 -20.17 6.29
CA PHE A 92 28.70 -21.10 5.71
C PHE A 92 29.58 -20.42 4.65
N ASP A 93 28.97 -19.77 3.66
CA ASP A 93 29.66 -19.15 2.54
C ASP A 93 30.54 -17.97 3.00
N ARG A 94 30.06 -17.19 3.99
CA ARG A 94 30.87 -16.15 4.64
C ARG A 94 32.11 -16.73 5.31
N LYS A 95 31.99 -17.84 6.04
CA LYS A 95 33.13 -18.49 6.71
C LYS A 95 34.17 -19.01 5.71
N VAL A 96 33.72 -19.60 4.60
CA VAL A 96 34.62 -20.06 3.53
C VAL A 96 35.32 -18.86 2.85
N ARG A 97 34.60 -17.77 2.58
CA ARG A 97 35.23 -16.53 2.05
C ARG A 97 36.26 -15.95 3.00
N SER A 98 35.98 -15.93 4.31
CA SER A 98 36.94 -15.50 5.33
C SER A 98 38.22 -16.36 5.33
N TYR A 99 38.08 -17.67 5.16
CA TYR A 99 39.24 -18.56 5.01
C TYR A 99 40.07 -18.19 3.78
N PHE A 100 39.46 -18.02 2.61
CA PHE A 100 40.22 -17.65 1.40
C PHE A 100 40.90 -16.29 1.52
N SER A 101 40.24 -15.31 2.14
CA SER A 101 40.86 -14.02 2.43
C SER A 101 42.09 -14.15 3.35
N ALA A 102 42.01 -15.00 4.39
CA ALA A 102 43.16 -15.29 5.24
C ALA A 102 44.29 -16.00 4.47
N VAL A 103 43.95 -16.95 3.60
CA VAL A 103 44.92 -17.65 2.76
C VAL A 103 45.65 -16.68 1.83
N ASP A 104 44.93 -15.75 1.19
CA ASP A 104 45.53 -14.76 0.30
C ASP A 104 46.57 -13.89 1.03
N MET A 105 46.27 -13.47 2.26
CA MET A 105 47.22 -12.75 3.11
C MET A 105 48.47 -13.58 3.44
N ASN A 106 48.30 -14.86 3.78
CA ASN A 106 49.42 -15.75 4.09
C ASN A 106 50.27 -16.03 2.85
N ILE A 107 49.66 -16.23 1.68
CA ILE A 107 50.37 -16.41 0.41
C ILE A 107 51.18 -15.15 0.08
N ALA A 108 50.62 -13.96 0.29
CA ALA A 108 51.33 -12.70 0.06
C ALA A 108 52.58 -12.55 0.96
N ALA A 109 52.59 -13.14 2.14
CA ALA A 109 53.72 -13.11 3.06
C ALA A 109 54.89 -14.02 2.64
N ILE A 110 54.65 -15.02 1.78
CA ILE A 110 55.68 -15.94 1.28
C ILE A 110 56.76 -15.16 0.52
N LYS A 111 58.03 -15.30 0.91
CA LYS A 111 59.15 -14.58 0.28
C LYS A 111 59.59 -15.19 -1.04
N ASP A 112 59.67 -16.52 -1.11
CA ASP A 112 59.95 -17.26 -2.34
C ASP A 112 58.87 -17.00 -3.39
N SER A 113 59.25 -16.35 -4.50
CA SER A 113 58.33 -15.93 -5.55
C SER A 113 57.74 -17.11 -6.33
N LEU A 114 58.53 -18.16 -6.57
CA LEU A 114 58.09 -19.35 -7.28
C LEU A 114 57.10 -20.15 -6.43
N LEU A 115 57.40 -20.31 -5.14
CA LEU A 115 56.50 -20.96 -4.19
C LEU A 115 55.19 -20.16 -4.03
N ARG A 116 55.28 -18.83 -3.88
CA ARG A 116 54.11 -17.95 -3.79
C ARG A 116 53.18 -18.11 -4.99
N GLU A 117 53.73 -18.12 -6.20
CA GLU A 117 52.93 -18.26 -7.42
C GLU A 117 52.29 -19.64 -7.54
N ARG A 118 53.01 -20.72 -7.18
CA ARG A 118 52.43 -22.07 -7.11
C ARG A 118 51.27 -22.15 -6.12
N MET A 119 51.38 -21.50 -4.96
CA MET A 119 50.30 -21.47 -3.98
C MET A 119 49.07 -20.70 -4.50
N LYS A 120 49.25 -19.58 -5.20
CA LYS A 120 48.12 -18.87 -5.82
C LYS A 120 47.36 -19.77 -6.80
N LEU A 121 48.06 -20.48 -7.68
CA LEU A 121 47.43 -21.38 -8.66
C LEU A 121 46.62 -22.49 -7.97
N LEU A 122 47.15 -23.06 -6.89
CA LEU A 122 46.47 -24.07 -6.08
C LEU A 122 45.16 -23.50 -5.49
N ILE A 123 45.20 -22.28 -4.96
CA ILE A 123 44.02 -21.64 -4.37
C ILE A 123 42.99 -21.24 -5.41
N VAL A 124 43.39 -20.72 -6.57
CA VAL A 124 42.48 -20.44 -7.69
C VAL A 124 41.74 -21.71 -8.13
N SER A 125 42.46 -22.84 -8.23
CA SER A 125 41.86 -24.14 -8.54
C SER A 125 40.83 -24.57 -7.48
N ASN A 126 41.17 -24.41 -6.19
CA ASN A 126 40.26 -24.75 -5.09
C ASN A 126 39.01 -23.85 -5.05
N GLN A 127 39.18 -22.53 -5.22
CA GLN A 127 38.09 -21.56 -5.31
C GLN A 127 37.16 -21.86 -6.49
N THR A 128 37.71 -22.33 -7.62
CA THR A 128 36.93 -22.71 -8.80
C THR A 128 36.05 -23.93 -8.50
N LYS A 129 36.60 -24.95 -7.82
CA LYS A 129 35.83 -26.12 -7.37
C LYS A 129 34.74 -25.72 -6.38
N TYR A 130 35.07 -24.86 -5.42
CA TYR A 130 34.10 -24.36 -4.45
C TYR A 130 32.94 -23.60 -5.13
N LYS A 131 33.24 -22.70 -6.08
CA LYS A 131 32.21 -22.00 -6.88
C LYS A 131 31.27 -22.99 -7.58
N ALA A 132 31.81 -24.06 -8.17
CA ALA A 132 30.99 -25.09 -8.80
C ALA A 132 30.11 -25.85 -7.78
N GLN A 133 30.63 -26.15 -6.58
CA GLN A 133 29.88 -26.83 -5.51
C GLN A 133 28.70 -25.99 -5.00
N ILE A 134 28.85 -24.67 -4.91
CA ILE A 134 27.79 -23.79 -4.40
C ILE A 134 26.89 -23.20 -5.48
N ALA A 135 27.09 -23.55 -6.76
CA ALA A 135 26.35 -22.96 -7.87
C ALA A 135 24.83 -23.09 -7.71
N GLY A 136 24.35 -24.27 -7.26
CA GLY A 136 22.92 -24.49 -7.00
C GLY A 136 22.35 -23.58 -5.89
N HIS A 137 23.12 -23.33 -4.83
CA HIS A 137 22.70 -22.42 -3.76
C HIS A 137 22.61 -20.97 -4.26
N LYS A 138 23.58 -20.53 -5.08
CA LYS A 138 23.55 -19.20 -5.69
C LYS A 138 22.37 -19.02 -6.64
N GLU A 139 22.02 -20.05 -7.40
CA GLU A 139 20.84 -19.98 -8.28
C GLU A 139 19.53 -19.86 -7.50
N LEU A 140 19.40 -20.57 -6.37
CA LEU A 140 18.24 -20.45 -5.50
C LEU A 140 18.14 -19.06 -4.87
N LEU A 141 19.25 -18.51 -4.37
CA LEU A 141 19.28 -17.13 -3.86
C LEU A 141 18.89 -16.11 -4.95
N ASN A 142 19.43 -16.25 -6.16
CA ASN A 142 19.04 -15.40 -7.29
C ASN A 142 17.55 -15.55 -7.63
N THR A 143 17.00 -16.75 -7.50
CA THR A 143 15.56 -17.00 -7.71
C THR A 143 14.71 -16.31 -6.64
N ILE A 144 15.14 -16.33 -5.38
CA ILE A 144 14.48 -15.59 -4.29
C ILE A 144 14.42 -14.10 -4.60
N GLU A 145 15.55 -13.49 -5.00
CA GLU A 145 15.61 -12.07 -5.37
C GLU A 145 14.70 -11.73 -6.56
N ARG A 146 14.71 -12.58 -7.61
CA ARG A 146 13.81 -12.42 -8.76
C ARG A 146 12.35 -12.48 -8.36
N ASN A 147 11.98 -13.46 -7.54
CA ASN A 147 10.60 -13.63 -7.08
C ASN A 147 10.15 -12.44 -6.21
N LYS A 148 11.03 -11.92 -5.36
CA LYS A 148 10.77 -10.73 -4.54
C LYS A 148 10.47 -9.50 -5.40
N ALA A 149 11.27 -9.27 -6.43
CA ALA A 149 11.02 -8.18 -7.38
C ALA A 149 9.67 -8.34 -8.08
N VAL A 150 9.37 -9.53 -8.61
CA VAL A 150 8.08 -9.84 -9.26
C VAL A 150 6.91 -9.63 -8.31
N MET A 151 7.01 -10.10 -7.07
CA MET A 151 5.95 -9.93 -6.07
C MET A 151 5.74 -8.45 -5.70
N ALA A 152 6.80 -7.67 -5.56
CA ALA A 152 6.71 -6.24 -5.30
C ALA A 152 5.99 -5.50 -6.44
N ASP A 153 6.35 -5.79 -7.70
CA ASP A 153 5.70 -5.20 -8.87
C ASP A 153 4.22 -5.59 -8.95
N LEU A 154 3.90 -6.88 -8.76
CA LEU A 154 2.52 -7.36 -8.76
C LEU A 154 1.69 -6.74 -7.62
N TYR A 155 2.29 -6.49 -6.47
CA TYR A 155 1.62 -5.84 -5.35
C TYR A 155 1.29 -4.39 -5.67
N VAL A 156 2.20 -3.65 -6.32
CA VAL A 156 1.91 -2.29 -6.83
C VAL A 156 0.79 -2.32 -7.86
N VAL A 157 0.83 -3.24 -8.83
CA VAL A 157 -0.23 -3.40 -9.84
C VAL A 157 -1.57 -3.70 -9.19
N LEU A 158 -1.61 -4.59 -8.20
CA LEU A 158 -2.81 -4.92 -7.44
C LEU A 158 -3.41 -3.67 -6.78
N LYS A 159 -2.59 -2.86 -6.09
CA LYS A 159 -3.04 -1.62 -5.45
C LYS A 159 -3.70 -0.67 -6.46
N ILE A 160 -3.05 -0.46 -7.61
CA ILE A 160 -3.57 0.41 -8.67
C ILE A 160 -4.90 -0.13 -9.19
N VAL A 161 -4.95 -1.41 -9.60
CA VAL A 161 -6.15 -2.03 -10.19
C VAL A 161 -7.32 -2.03 -9.21
N ARG A 162 -7.04 -2.20 -7.91
CA ARG A 162 -8.08 -2.22 -6.88
C ARG A 162 -8.61 -0.83 -6.52
N THR A 163 -7.77 0.20 -6.60
CA THR A 163 -8.17 1.58 -6.24
C THR A 163 -8.69 2.39 -7.42
N LEU A 164 -8.37 2.00 -8.66
CA LEU A 164 -8.83 2.71 -9.87
C LEU A 164 -10.37 2.84 -9.95
N PRO A 165 -11.19 1.80 -9.70
CA PRO A 165 -12.64 1.95 -9.72
C PRO A 165 -13.18 2.89 -8.64
N LEU A 166 -12.47 3.05 -7.52
CA LEU A 166 -12.87 3.95 -6.43
C LEU A 166 -12.71 5.40 -6.86
N ILE A 167 -11.57 5.75 -7.47
CA ILE A 167 -11.35 7.10 -7.96
C ILE A 167 -12.22 7.44 -9.17
N GLU A 168 -12.49 6.47 -10.07
CA GLU A 168 -13.44 6.65 -11.18
C GLU A 168 -14.87 6.93 -10.67
N LYS A 169 -15.30 6.18 -9.65
CA LYS A 169 -16.58 6.42 -8.99
C LYS A 169 -16.62 7.79 -8.33
N TYR A 170 -15.58 8.18 -7.61
CA TYR A 170 -15.49 9.49 -6.98
C TYR A 170 -15.58 10.61 -8.01
N GLN A 171 -14.83 10.52 -9.11
CA GLN A 171 -14.88 11.48 -10.21
C GLN A 171 -16.31 11.59 -10.75
N LYS A 172 -16.97 10.47 -11.03
CA LYS A 172 -18.34 10.48 -11.57
C LYS A 172 -19.34 11.10 -10.59
N ASP A 173 -19.25 10.76 -9.31
CA ASP A 173 -20.25 11.13 -8.31
C ASP A 173 -20.02 12.55 -7.74
N ASN A 174 -18.79 13.07 -7.81
CA ASN A 174 -18.40 14.33 -7.17
C ASN A 174 -17.91 15.40 -8.17
N LEU A 175 -17.94 15.17 -9.49
CA LEU A 175 -17.57 16.18 -10.48
C LEU A 175 -18.46 17.44 -10.33
N PRO A 176 -17.90 18.61 -10.01
CA PRO A 176 -18.68 19.82 -9.85
C PRO A 176 -19.36 20.24 -11.16
N SER A 177 -20.57 20.79 -11.06
CA SER A 177 -21.26 21.34 -12.23
C SER A 177 -20.51 22.55 -12.80
N THR A 178 -20.44 22.65 -14.13
CA THR A 178 -19.84 23.79 -14.84
C THR A 178 -20.63 25.09 -14.70
N LYS A 179 -21.86 25.04 -14.18
CA LYS A 179 -22.76 26.21 -14.10
C LYS A 179 -22.17 27.40 -13.34
N SER A 180 -21.40 27.16 -12.28
CA SER A 180 -20.75 28.24 -11.52
C SER A 180 -19.68 28.94 -12.35
N ILE A 181 -18.85 28.15 -13.04
CA ILE A 181 -17.80 28.63 -13.95
C ILE A 181 -18.43 29.39 -15.13
N GLU A 182 -19.43 28.81 -15.79
CA GLU A 182 -20.18 29.46 -16.86
C GLU A 182 -20.86 30.75 -16.40
N GLY A 183 -21.39 30.75 -15.18
CA GLY A 183 -21.99 31.93 -14.56
C GLY A 183 -20.96 33.05 -14.37
N PHE A 184 -19.76 32.70 -13.91
CA PHE A 184 -18.67 33.66 -13.73
C PHE A 184 -18.17 34.23 -15.07
N ILE A 185 -18.00 33.39 -16.09
CA ILE A 185 -17.63 33.83 -17.45
C ILE A 185 -18.63 34.86 -17.97
N LYS A 186 -19.94 34.60 -17.83
CA LYS A 186 -20.98 35.57 -18.25
C LYS A 186 -20.91 36.90 -17.50
N GLN A 187 -20.46 36.90 -16.25
CA GLN A 187 -20.24 38.15 -15.50
C GLN A 187 -19.03 38.90 -16.05
N GLN A 188 -17.95 38.20 -16.38
CA GLN A 188 -16.78 38.79 -17.01
C GLN A 188 -17.11 39.41 -18.37
N ASP A 189 -17.87 38.72 -19.22
CA ASP A 189 -18.27 39.23 -20.54
C ASP A 189 -19.06 40.55 -20.45
N ARG A 190 -19.98 40.63 -19.48
CA ARG A 190 -20.75 41.86 -19.23
C ARG A 190 -19.85 43.00 -18.74
N ALA A 191 -18.93 42.70 -17.84
CA ALA A 191 -17.98 43.69 -17.34
C ALA A 191 -17.05 44.19 -18.46
N GLY A 192 -16.54 43.28 -19.30
CA GLY A 192 -15.70 43.62 -20.46
C GLY A 192 -16.43 44.51 -21.45
N SER A 193 -17.66 44.15 -21.84
CA SER A 193 -18.48 44.96 -22.75
C SER A 193 -18.76 46.36 -22.21
N LEU A 194 -18.99 46.49 -20.90
CA LEU A 194 -19.15 47.79 -20.25
C LEU A 194 -17.86 48.61 -20.31
N LEU A 195 -16.70 48.01 -20.03
CA LEU A 195 -15.40 48.68 -20.12
C LEU A 195 -15.12 49.17 -21.55
N ASP A 196 -15.33 48.33 -22.56
CA ASP A 196 -15.13 48.69 -23.97
C ASP A 196 -16.01 49.89 -24.38
N THR A 197 -17.25 49.92 -23.90
CA THR A 197 -18.19 51.02 -24.15
C THR A 197 -17.72 52.33 -23.51
N LEU A 198 -17.06 52.26 -22.35
CA LEU A 198 -16.56 53.43 -21.62
C LEU A 198 -15.23 53.95 -22.17
N VAL A 199 -14.41 53.10 -22.78
CA VAL A 199 -13.12 53.48 -23.38
C VAL A 199 -13.26 54.02 -24.81
N ASN A 200 -14.18 53.47 -25.61
CA ASN A 200 -14.35 53.83 -27.02
C ASN A 200 -15.44 54.90 -27.27
N LYS A 201 -15.80 55.66 -26.23
CA LYS A 201 -16.66 56.86 -26.31
C LYS A 201 -15.82 58.12 -26.34
#